data_AF-A0A946GZE1-F1
#
_entry.id   AF-A0A946GZE1-F1
#
_cell.length_a   1.000
_cell.length_b   1.000
_cell.length_c   1.000
_cell.angle_alpha   90.00
_cell.angle_beta   90.00
_cell.angle_gamma   90.00
#
_symmetry.space_group_name_H-M   'P 1'
#
loop_
_entity.id
_entity.type
_entity.pdbx_description
1 polymer ?
#
loop_
_entity_poly.entity_id
_entity_poly.type
_entity_poly.pdbx_seq_one_letter_code
_entity_poly.pdbx_strand_id
1 'polypeptide(L)'
;MHAVDAQPKHSLIYARVLSHCPQYVSGDRWEQFQDVNAFRGPSAPDATWAALQSEFSTDALQKSGVAVLDEAVLDEEGALALNPVLTDPEAVVIALRNTDDDPPFELLTSGGCLSGSALPVMAVLEDGPTSRWSSDFDNVLCVTFAISDVVALRALGIPATLATGLSELGHGRLEEFARRFQLRDAPSSVRFSEGPGNADRLDSHAAEEEIEPETGTGMAAIMPQLIFVDWSPATLTLERPEGLTAVRAHFARLEHDLGLCLEEVYTWQPTAAELQKLSFRLEYGNIKDVQSAVLQSLDESTERLNVPAGSMSQVFGPVADHATTVSQLHEIRLRRGDKQLRNKAWQNFGESLERDFIQPLICEAQGAAEPVQGNLLLALAETSRLHHMEAALIAENLARRVDEAGTQRIEGIPLSEMRKLLALTNQIVNLAKESKRCPKPSKVTIDATPNPMNPYRGSPDSD
;
A
#
# COMPACT_ATOMS: atom_id res chain seq x y z
N MET A 1 18.08 48.74 -19.63
CA MET A 1 18.45 47.47 -18.98
C MET A 1 17.77 47.46 -17.63
N HIS A 2 16.59 46.84 -17.54
CA HIS A 2 16.00 46.54 -16.25
C HIS A 2 16.85 45.44 -15.61
N ALA A 3 17.45 45.73 -14.46
CA ALA A 3 17.93 44.66 -13.60
C ALA A 3 16.71 43.79 -13.32
N VAL A 4 16.72 42.56 -13.82
CA VAL A 4 15.76 41.54 -13.40
C VAL A 4 16.11 41.33 -11.93
N ASP A 5 15.36 41.97 -11.05
CA ASP A 5 15.46 41.75 -9.60
C ASP A 5 15.26 40.25 -9.38
N ALA A 6 16.37 39.56 -9.15
CA ALA A 6 16.35 38.17 -8.78
C ALA A 6 15.65 38.13 -7.42
N GLN A 7 14.38 37.72 -7.42
CA GLN A 7 13.64 37.55 -6.18
C GLN A 7 14.50 36.73 -5.22
N PRO A 8 14.68 37.19 -3.97
CA PRO A 8 15.46 36.45 -3.00
C PRO A 8 14.85 35.05 -2.89
N LYS A 9 15.67 34.04 -3.15
CA LYS A 9 15.25 32.64 -3.04
C LYS A 9 14.80 32.42 -1.59
N HIS A 10 13.65 31.78 -1.39
CA HIS A 10 13.13 31.46 -0.04
C HIS A 10 14.19 30.84 0.87
N SER A 11 15.14 30.12 0.27
CA SER A 11 16.25 29.49 0.97
C SER A 11 17.17 30.44 1.74
N LEU A 12 17.35 31.69 1.30
CA LEU A 12 18.12 32.68 2.05
C LEU A 12 17.36 33.18 3.28
N ILE A 13 16.05 33.36 3.16
CA ILE A 13 15.19 33.76 4.28
C ILE A 13 15.20 32.66 5.35
N TYR A 14 15.02 31.41 4.95
CA TYR A 14 15.04 30.27 5.88
C TYR A 14 16.42 30.08 6.52
N ALA A 15 17.51 30.19 5.76
CA ALA A 15 18.86 30.19 6.34
C ALA A 15 19.03 31.32 7.38
N ARG A 16 18.47 32.50 7.10
CA ARG A 16 18.51 33.63 8.04
C ARG A 16 17.73 33.33 9.32
N VAL A 17 16.51 32.81 9.23
CA VAL A 17 15.71 32.36 10.39
C VAL A 17 16.52 31.38 11.23
N LEU A 18 17.06 30.32 10.61
CA LEU A 18 17.81 29.29 11.33
C LEU A 18 19.10 29.81 11.99
N SER A 19 19.69 30.91 11.50
CA SER A 19 20.85 31.54 12.17
C SER A 19 20.52 32.12 13.56
N HIS A 20 19.23 32.30 13.87
CA HIS A 20 18.73 32.73 15.17
C HIS A 20 18.15 31.57 16.01
N CYS A 21 18.12 30.36 15.47
CA CYS A 21 17.55 29.17 16.08
C CYS A 21 18.68 28.30 16.68
N PRO A 22 18.65 27.98 17.98
CA PRO A 22 19.58 27.02 18.54
C PRO A 22 19.26 25.60 18.07
N GLN A 23 20.26 24.71 18.07
CA GLN A 23 20.06 23.30 17.73
C GLN A 23 19.01 22.67 18.66
N TYR A 24 18.14 21.84 18.11
CA TYR A 24 17.21 21.07 18.92
C TYR A 24 17.96 19.94 19.64
N VAL A 25 17.77 19.87 20.95
CA VAL A 25 18.20 18.75 21.78
C VAL A 25 16.95 18.08 22.29
N SER A 26 16.73 16.85 21.84
CA SER A 26 15.64 16.00 22.32
C SER A 26 15.79 15.74 23.82
N GLY A 27 14.69 15.67 24.57
CA GLY A 27 14.73 15.45 26.03
C GLY A 27 15.32 14.09 26.45
N ASP A 28 15.50 13.91 27.76
CA ASP A 28 16.27 12.87 28.48
C ASP A 28 16.67 11.61 27.68
N ARG A 29 15.70 10.83 27.19
CA ARG A 29 15.98 9.51 26.56
C ARG A 29 16.60 9.59 25.17
N TRP A 30 16.50 10.75 24.55
CA TRP A 30 16.93 10.99 23.18
C TRP A 30 18.12 11.95 23.08
N GLU A 31 18.66 12.46 24.20
CA GLU A 31 19.75 13.46 24.21
C GLU A 31 21.00 13.04 23.42
N GLN A 32 21.27 11.74 23.39
CA GLN A 32 22.41 11.15 22.65
C GLN A 32 22.18 11.02 21.14
N PHE A 33 20.95 11.25 20.67
CA PHE A 33 20.58 11.19 19.25
C PHE A 33 20.13 12.57 18.79
N GLN A 34 20.77 13.07 17.74
CA GLN A 34 20.48 14.42 17.23
C GLN A 34 20.21 14.35 15.74
N ASP A 35 19.07 14.91 15.33
CA ASP A 35 18.87 15.31 13.95
C ASP A 35 19.60 16.64 13.76
N VAL A 36 20.65 16.64 12.93
CA VAL A 36 21.46 17.83 12.63
C VAL A 36 20.64 18.93 11.94
N ASN A 37 19.50 18.58 11.35
CA ASN A 37 18.59 19.52 10.70
C ASN A 37 17.44 19.98 11.59
N ALA A 38 17.36 19.54 12.85
CA ALA A 38 16.34 19.97 13.79
C ALA A 38 16.83 21.12 14.68
N PHE A 39 16.03 22.17 14.77
CA PHE A 39 16.28 23.39 15.51
C PHE A 39 15.11 23.70 16.45
N ARG A 40 15.39 24.51 17.47
CA ARG A 40 14.36 25.18 18.26
C ARG A 40 13.90 26.47 17.57
N GLY A 41 12.79 27.03 18.02
CA GLY A 41 12.38 28.37 17.60
C GLY A 41 13.45 29.43 17.90
N PRO A 42 13.41 30.60 17.24
CA PRO A 42 14.35 31.67 17.50
C PRO A 42 14.40 32.06 18.99
N SER A 43 15.59 32.16 19.58
CA SER A 43 15.73 32.51 21.00
C SER A 43 15.25 33.93 21.34
N ALA A 44 15.20 34.80 20.33
CA ALA A 44 14.70 36.17 20.43
C ALA A 44 13.83 36.49 19.19
N PRO A 45 12.54 36.10 19.21
CA PRO A 45 11.64 36.25 18.06
C PRO A 45 11.54 37.68 17.54
N ASP A 46 11.40 38.67 18.42
CA ASP A 46 11.28 40.09 18.03
C ASP A 46 12.55 40.61 17.32
N ALA A 47 13.73 40.24 17.83
CA ALA A 47 15.00 40.62 17.22
C ALA A 47 15.20 39.91 15.86
N THR A 48 14.76 38.66 15.77
CA THR A 48 14.77 37.88 14.53
C THR A 48 13.85 38.53 13.49
N TRP A 49 12.65 38.95 13.89
CA TRP A 49 11.71 39.64 13.04
C TRP A 49 12.26 40.97 12.52
N ALA A 50 12.80 41.81 13.41
CA ALA A 50 13.43 43.07 13.02
C ALA A 50 14.59 42.88 12.04
N ALA A 51 15.41 41.83 12.24
CA ALA A 51 16.50 41.49 11.33
C ALA A 51 15.98 41.08 9.95
N LEU A 52 14.94 40.23 9.90
CA LEU A 52 14.32 39.80 8.65
C LEU A 52 13.70 40.97 7.87
N GLN A 53 12.99 41.86 8.55
CA GLN A 53 12.41 43.07 7.95
C GLN A 53 13.46 44.04 7.41
N SER A 54 14.65 44.07 8.02
CA SER A 54 15.75 44.92 7.56
C SER A 54 16.45 44.40 6.31
N GLU A 55 16.33 43.09 6.03
CA GLU A 55 17.09 42.39 5.00
C GLU A 55 16.23 41.96 3.80
N PHE A 56 14.96 41.63 4.01
CA PHE A 56 14.08 41.09 2.98
C PHE A 56 12.82 41.92 2.79
N SER A 57 12.29 41.95 1.57
CA SER A 57 11.02 42.61 1.28
C SER A 57 9.85 41.88 1.96
N THR A 58 8.86 42.64 2.41
CA THR A 58 7.54 42.21 2.89
C THR A 58 6.92 41.08 2.05
N ASP A 59 6.85 41.24 0.72
CA ASP A 59 6.27 40.24 -0.20
C ASP A 59 7.03 38.90 -0.17
N ALA A 60 8.36 38.94 -0.10
CA ALA A 60 9.19 37.73 -0.01
C ALA A 60 8.99 37.01 1.35
N LEU A 61 8.89 37.77 2.45
CA LEU A 61 8.64 37.20 3.78
C LEU A 61 7.24 36.56 3.88
N GLN A 62 6.23 37.15 3.24
CA GLN A 62 4.89 36.58 3.13
C GLN A 62 4.88 35.31 2.27
N LYS A 63 5.50 35.35 1.08
CA LYS A 63 5.56 34.20 0.16
C LYS A 63 6.34 33.01 0.73
N SER A 64 7.33 33.26 1.59
CA SER A 64 8.04 32.20 2.30
C SER A 64 7.27 31.68 3.51
N GLY A 65 6.15 32.32 3.89
CA GLY A 65 5.35 31.97 5.08
C GLY A 65 5.99 32.35 6.42
N VAL A 66 7.12 33.06 6.40
CA VAL A 66 7.82 33.54 7.61
C VAL A 66 7.08 34.71 8.23
N ALA A 67 6.39 35.51 7.41
CA ALA A 67 5.50 36.57 7.85
C ALA A 67 4.04 36.21 7.54
N VAL A 68 3.14 36.52 8.48
CA VAL A 68 1.69 36.41 8.31
C VAL A 68 1.04 37.75 8.63
N LEU A 69 -0.16 37.98 8.11
CA LEU A 69 -0.96 39.14 8.50
C LEU A 69 -1.40 38.99 9.95
N ASP A 70 -1.18 40.03 10.75
CA ASP A 70 -1.62 40.06 12.14
C ASP A 70 -3.10 40.44 12.20
N GLU A 71 -3.97 39.43 12.35
CA GLU A 71 -5.41 39.64 12.46
C GLU A 71 -5.81 40.41 13.73
N ALA A 72 -4.94 40.51 14.73
CA ALA A 72 -5.24 41.25 15.96
C ALA A 72 -5.14 42.77 15.77
N VAL A 73 -4.43 43.24 14.74
CA VAL A 73 -4.28 44.66 14.42
C VAL A 73 -5.26 45.01 13.31
N LEU A 74 -6.54 45.13 13.67
CA LEU A 74 -7.65 45.39 12.73
C LEU A 74 -7.67 46.82 12.15
N ASP A 75 -6.90 47.74 12.73
CA ASP A 75 -7.06 49.18 12.49
C ASP A 75 -5.99 49.79 11.57
N GLU A 76 -4.90 49.06 11.28
CA GLU A 76 -3.85 49.48 10.36
C GLU A 76 -3.74 48.46 9.22
N GLU A 77 -3.69 48.93 7.97
CA GLU A 77 -3.62 48.11 6.76
C GLU A 77 -2.55 47.00 6.88
N GLY A 78 -2.98 45.80 7.25
CA GLY A 78 -2.21 44.55 7.11
C GLY A 78 -0.84 44.56 7.78
N ALA A 79 -0.78 44.94 9.06
CA ALA A 79 0.46 44.80 9.83
C ALA A 79 0.97 43.35 9.74
N LEU A 80 2.23 43.20 9.34
CA LEU A 80 2.88 41.89 9.29
C LEU A 80 3.52 41.56 10.62
N ALA A 81 3.31 40.32 11.06
CA ALA A 81 4.00 39.72 12.18
C ALA A 81 4.79 38.49 11.73
N LEU A 82 5.79 38.12 12.54
CA LEU A 82 6.45 36.83 12.41
C LEU A 82 5.41 35.72 12.57
N ASN A 83 5.51 34.67 11.76
CA ASN A 83 4.61 33.52 11.85
C ASN A 83 4.56 33.00 13.29
N PRO A 84 3.37 32.83 13.91
CA PRO A 84 3.24 32.43 15.31
C PRO A 84 4.05 31.20 15.69
N VAL A 85 4.23 30.23 14.79
CA VAL A 85 5.03 29.02 15.05
C VAL A 85 6.50 29.31 15.30
N LEU A 86 7.02 30.45 14.80
CA LEU A 86 8.38 30.92 15.01
C LEU A 86 8.49 31.91 16.18
N THR A 87 7.39 32.21 16.87
CA THR A 87 7.40 33.09 18.05
C THR A 87 7.64 32.32 19.35
N ASP A 88 7.44 31.00 19.34
CA ASP A 88 7.71 30.12 20.47
C ASP A 88 9.16 29.61 20.42
N PRO A 89 10.04 29.99 21.37
CA PRO A 89 11.43 29.52 21.41
C PRO A 89 11.55 28.01 21.61
N GLU A 90 10.51 27.33 22.11
CA GLU A 90 10.51 25.87 22.31
C GLU A 90 9.89 25.11 21.12
N ALA A 91 9.38 25.82 20.10
CA ALA A 91 8.90 25.20 18.88
C ALA A 91 10.01 24.40 18.18
N VAL A 92 9.65 23.31 17.51
CA VAL A 92 10.59 22.52 16.73
C VAL A 92 10.50 22.93 15.26
N VAL A 93 11.65 23.16 14.65
CA VAL A 93 11.78 23.52 13.23
C VAL A 93 12.77 22.57 12.58
N ILE A 94 12.36 21.87 11.53
CA ILE A 94 13.24 20.97 10.75
C ILE A 94 13.56 21.63 9.41
N ALA A 95 14.84 21.76 9.11
CA ALA A 95 15.34 22.30 7.86
C ALA A 95 15.33 21.23 6.76
N LEU A 96 14.55 21.43 5.69
CA LEU A 96 14.58 20.53 4.52
C LEU A 96 15.56 21.07 3.47
N ARG A 97 16.48 20.21 3.00
CA ARG A 97 17.59 20.60 2.11
C ARG A 97 17.75 19.59 0.98
N ASN A 98 18.10 20.06 -0.22
CA ASN A 98 18.39 19.15 -1.35
C ASN A 98 19.65 18.31 -1.08
N THR A 99 20.65 18.90 -0.41
CA THR A 99 21.87 18.25 0.06
C THR A 99 22.25 18.80 1.43
N ASP A 100 23.17 18.13 2.15
CA ASP A 100 23.55 18.54 3.52
C ASP A 100 24.09 19.98 3.58
N ASP A 101 24.77 20.44 2.53
CA ASP A 101 25.43 21.74 2.46
C ASP A 101 24.56 22.86 1.85
N ASP A 102 23.44 22.51 1.20
CA ASP A 102 22.57 23.49 0.56
C ASP A 102 21.78 24.29 1.60
N PRO A 103 21.46 25.57 1.34
CA PRO A 103 20.52 26.30 2.18
C PRO A 103 19.14 25.61 2.16
N PRO A 104 18.39 25.64 3.27
CA PRO A 104 17.10 24.97 3.34
C PRO A 104 16.14 25.50 2.28
N PHE A 105 15.45 24.65 1.55
CA PHE A 105 14.44 25.09 0.58
C PHE A 105 13.05 25.22 1.22
N GLU A 106 12.85 24.63 2.40
CA GLU A 106 11.61 24.66 3.19
C GLU A 106 11.94 24.45 4.68
N LEU A 107 11.06 24.97 5.55
CA LEU A 107 11.08 24.70 6.99
C LEU A 107 9.83 23.90 7.37
N LEU A 108 10.02 22.72 7.96
CA LEU A 108 8.94 21.90 8.49
C LEU A 108 8.73 22.23 9.97
N THR A 109 7.49 22.56 10.34
CA THR A 109 7.08 22.92 11.70
C THR A 109 5.92 22.03 12.14
N SER A 110 5.45 22.13 13.39
CA SER A 110 4.26 21.40 13.86
C SER A 110 3.01 21.68 13.02
N GLY A 111 2.90 22.87 12.43
CA GLY A 111 1.84 23.26 11.49
C GLY A 111 2.04 22.77 10.05
N GLY A 112 3.09 21.98 9.77
CA GLY A 112 3.47 21.55 8.43
C GLY A 112 4.57 22.42 7.80
N CYS A 113 4.63 22.44 6.47
CA CYS A 113 5.59 23.26 5.73
C CYS A 113 5.29 24.75 5.91
N LEU A 114 6.30 25.54 6.30
CA LEU A 114 6.13 26.94 6.65
C LEU A 114 5.61 27.77 5.48
N SER A 115 6.06 27.50 4.25
CA SER A 115 5.55 28.19 3.06
C SER A 115 4.07 27.93 2.77
N GLY A 116 3.49 26.85 3.29
CA GLY A 116 2.15 26.38 2.97
C GLY A 116 1.96 25.90 1.51
N SER A 117 3.01 25.95 0.69
CA SER A 117 2.94 25.64 -0.74
C SER A 117 2.89 24.13 -1.02
N ALA A 118 3.50 23.33 -0.15
CA ALA A 118 3.55 21.87 -0.24
C ALA A 118 3.05 21.21 1.04
N LEU A 119 2.64 19.94 0.92
CA LEU A 119 2.40 19.10 2.08
C LEU A 119 3.74 18.58 2.61
N PRO A 120 3.90 18.38 3.94
CA PRO A 120 5.11 17.80 4.52
C PRO A 120 5.54 16.50 3.86
N VAL A 121 4.58 15.62 3.56
CA VAL A 121 4.84 14.32 2.93
C VAL A 121 5.43 14.45 1.52
N MET A 122 5.15 15.54 0.81
CA MET A 122 5.66 15.78 -0.54
C MET A 122 6.99 16.54 -0.51
N ALA A 123 7.09 17.57 0.35
CA ALA A 123 8.31 18.36 0.50
C ALA A 123 9.49 17.51 0.95
N VAL A 124 9.26 16.53 1.85
CA VAL A 124 10.32 15.66 2.36
C VAL A 124 10.91 14.73 1.28
N LEU A 125 10.21 14.51 0.16
CA LEU A 125 10.75 13.70 -0.96
C LEU A 125 11.87 14.42 -1.70
N GLU A 126 11.92 15.75 -1.58
CA GLU A 126 12.98 16.60 -2.13
C GLU A 126 14.11 16.83 -1.11
N ASP A 127 13.93 16.38 0.15
CA ASP A 127 14.96 16.43 1.19
C ASP A 127 16.00 15.32 0.95
N GLY A 128 17.23 15.72 0.61
CA GLY A 128 18.36 14.84 0.33
C GLY A 128 18.66 13.83 1.43
N PRO A 129 18.76 14.23 2.72
CA PRO A 129 18.87 13.31 3.83
C PRO A 129 17.76 12.26 3.85
N THR A 130 16.49 12.67 3.76
CA THR A 130 15.35 11.75 3.75
C THR A 130 15.37 10.82 2.55
N SER A 131 15.68 11.32 1.36
CA SER A 131 15.76 10.52 0.13
C SER A 131 16.84 9.44 0.23
N ARG A 132 18.01 9.77 0.78
CA ARG A 132 19.09 8.80 1.04
C ARG A 132 18.62 7.72 2.03
N TRP A 133 18.05 8.13 3.16
CA TRP A 133 17.55 7.18 4.15
C TRP A 133 16.43 6.30 3.60
N SER A 134 15.48 6.86 2.85
CA SER A 134 14.42 6.08 2.22
C SER A 134 15.00 4.99 1.32
N SER A 135 16.04 5.29 0.54
CA SER A 135 16.75 4.29 -0.28
C SER A 135 17.40 3.18 0.56
N ASP A 136 17.87 3.50 1.76
CA ASP A 136 18.47 2.53 2.69
C ASP A 136 17.44 1.65 3.42
N PHE A 137 16.17 2.09 3.49
CA PHE A 137 15.07 1.42 4.20
C PHE A 137 13.96 0.96 3.27
N ASP A 138 14.31 0.29 2.18
CA ASP A 138 13.35 -0.29 1.21
C ASP A 138 12.31 0.72 0.69
N ASN A 139 12.68 1.99 0.64
CA ASN A 139 11.81 3.11 0.29
C ASN A 139 10.65 3.23 1.27
N VAL A 140 10.90 3.22 2.57
CA VAL A 140 9.89 3.57 3.57
C VAL A 140 9.89 5.09 3.81
N LEU A 141 8.71 5.65 4.12
CA LEU A 141 8.54 6.98 4.69
C LEU A 141 7.55 6.90 5.87
N CYS A 142 8.06 7.11 7.08
CA CYS A 142 7.25 7.14 8.29
C CYS A 142 6.49 8.47 8.40
N VAL A 143 5.18 8.42 8.57
CA VAL A 143 4.31 9.60 8.70
C VAL A 143 3.80 9.69 10.13
N THR A 144 4.25 10.71 10.86
CA THR A 144 3.89 10.95 12.27
C THR A 144 2.91 12.11 12.42
N PHE A 145 2.33 12.26 13.61
CA PHE A 145 1.36 13.32 13.91
C PHE A 145 1.90 14.40 14.85
N ALA A 146 3.10 14.19 15.40
CA ALA A 146 3.82 15.18 16.20
C ALA A 146 5.23 15.38 15.65
N ILE A 147 5.69 16.64 15.64
CA ILE A 147 7.01 16.99 15.10
C ILE A 147 8.16 16.42 15.95
N SER A 148 7.94 16.23 17.25
CA SER A 148 8.90 15.54 18.12
C SER A 148 9.12 14.09 17.69
N ASP A 149 8.09 13.40 17.20
CA ASP A 149 8.22 12.04 16.69
C ASP A 149 9.00 11.99 15.37
N VAL A 150 8.84 13.03 14.53
CA VAL A 150 9.67 13.18 13.31
C VAL A 150 11.14 13.29 13.69
N VAL A 151 11.47 14.16 14.65
CA VAL A 151 12.86 14.33 15.12
C VAL A 151 13.41 13.03 15.71
N ALA A 152 12.65 12.33 16.55
CA ALA A 152 13.07 11.07 17.16
C ALA A 152 13.45 10.01 16.11
N LEU A 153 12.63 9.85 15.07
CA LEU A 153 12.89 8.91 13.97
C LEU A 153 14.08 9.36 13.10
N ARG A 154 14.14 10.65 12.73
CA ARG A 154 15.23 11.19 11.91
C ARG A 154 16.58 11.16 12.62
N ALA A 155 16.61 11.31 13.95
CA ALA A 155 17.82 11.16 14.75
C ALA A 155 18.40 9.73 14.72
N LEU A 156 17.58 8.73 14.33
CA LEU A 156 18.01 7.35 14.04
C LEU A 156 18.27 7.11 12.55
N GLY A 157 18.25 8.16 11.73
CA GLY A 157 18.34 8.06 10.28
C GLY A 157 17.10 7.43 9.64
N ILE A 158 15.95 7.36 10.31
CA ILE A 158 14.73 6.81 9.74
C ILE A 158 13.99 7.92 8.99
N PRO A 159 13.62 7.73 7.71
CA PRO A 159 12.91 8.73 6.91
C PRO A 159 11.54 8.99 7.52
N ALA A 160 11.31 10.21 8.00
CA ALA A 160 10.07 10.58 8.66
C ALA A 160 9.60 12.00 8.31
N THR A 161 8.28 12.20 8.34
CA THR A 161 7.59 13.47 8.06
C THR A 161 6.27 13.57 8.82
N LEU A 162 5.58 14.71 8.70
CA LEU A 162 4.28 14.97 9.34
C LEU A 162 3.09 14.58 8.46
N ALA A 163 2.01 14.14 9.11
CA ALA A 163 0.70 13.88 8.50
C ALA A 163 -0.11 15.15 8.20
N THR A 164 0.41 16.34 8.55
CA THR A 164 -0.34 17.60 8.50
C THR A 164 -0.92 17.86 7.11
N GLY A 165 -2.23 18.10 7.04
CA GLY A 165 -2.97 18.36 5.80
C GLY A 165 -3.43 17.12 5.02
N LEU A 166 -3.04 15.89 5.43
CA LEU A 166 -3.45 14.66 4.72
C LEU A 166 -4.93 14.32 4.84
N SER A 167 -5.62 14.78 5.89
CA SER A 167 -7.07 14.63 6.03
C SER A 167 -7.88 15.63 5.19
N GLU A 168 -7.20 16.59 4.56
CA GLU A 168 -7.78 17.74 3.86
C GLU A 168 -7.30 17.82 2.41
N LEU A 169 -6.96 16.68 1.79
CA LEU A 169 -6.52 16.65 0.40
C LEU A 169 -7.66 17.07 -0.53
N GLY A 170 -7.61 18.32 -0.99
CA GLY A 170 -8.41 18.79 -2.10
C GLY A 170 -7.91 18.23 -3.43
N HIS A 171 -8.73 18.32 -4.48
CA HIS A 171 -8.47 17.71 -5.79
C HIS A 171 -7.06 17.98 -6.36
N GLY A 172 -6.61 19.24 -6.45
CA GLY A 172 -5.28 19.54 -7.01
C GLY A 172 -4.11 19.01 -6.16
N ARG A 173 -4.25 19.01 -4.83
CA ARG A 173 -3.22 18.41 -3.94
C ARG A 173 -3.25 16.89 -3.98
N LEU A 174 -4.43 16.30 -4.18
CA LEU A 174 -4.61 14.87 -4.32
C LEU A 174 -3.98 14.35 -5.61
N GLU A 175 -4.14 15.05 -6.74
CA GLU A 175 -3.49 14.68 -8.00
C GLU A 175 -1.97 14.71 -7.88
N GLU A 176 -1.43 15.77 -7.29
CA GLU A 176 0.01 15.88 -7.06
C GLU A 176 0.50 14.79 -6.10
N PHE A 177 -0.22 14.52 -5.02
CA PHE A 177 0.07 13.43 -4.11
C PHE A 177 0.03 12.07 -4.82
N ALA A 178 -1.03 11.77 -5.56
CA ALA A 178 -1.16 10.53 -6.33
C ALA A 178 -0.03 10.37 -7.35
N ARG A 179 0.36 11.45 -8.03
CA ARG A 179 1.48 11.46 -8.99
C ARG A 179 2.82 11.18 -8.29
N ARG A 180 3.08 11.82 -7.15
CA ARG A 180 4.33 11.69 -6.38
C ARG A 180 4.49 10.33 -5.70
N PHE A 181 3.38 9.68 -5.35
CA PHE A 181 3.35 8.35 -4.74
C PHE A 181 2.92 7.24 -5.73
N GLN A 182 2.79 7.55 -7.03
CA GLN A 182 2.31 6.65 -8.08
C GLN A 182 1.05 5.85 -7.66
N LEU A 183 0.14 6.50 -6.95
CA LEU A 183 -1.14 5.90 -6.63
C LEU A 183 -1.85 5.68 -7.95
N ARG A 184 -1.94 4.41 -8.35
CA ARG A 184 -2.59 4.04 -9.60
C ARG A 184 -4.08 4.23 -9.43
N ASP A 185 -4.73 4.71 -10.48
CA ASP A 185 -6.15 4.45 -10.64
C ASP A 185 -6.33 2.93 -10.56
N ALA A 186 -7.25 2.47 -9.71
CA ALA A 186 -7.65 1.08 -9.74
C ALA A 186 -7.96 0.71 -11.20
N PRO A 187 -7.46 -0.43 -11.72
CA PRO A 187 -7.71 -0.84 -13.09
C PRO A 187 -9.22 -0.76 -13.29
N SER A 188 -9.66 0.16 -14.16
CA SER A 188 -11.06 0.49 -14.36
C SER A 188 -11.75 -0.76 -14.90
N SER A 189 -12.24 -1.59 -13.99
CA SER A 189 -12.86 -2.89 -14.27
C SER A 189 -14.22 -2.74 -14.96
N VAL A 190 -14.68 -1.52 -15.16
CA VAL A 190 -15.88 -1.20 -15.92
C VAL A 190 -15.61 0.04 -16.77
N ARG A 191 -14.88 -0.11 -17.89
CA ARG A 191 -15.25 0.72 -19.05
C ARG A 191 -16.66 0.30 -19.40
N PHE A 192 -17.65 1.07 -18.95
CA PHE A 192 -18.98 1.03 -19.55
C PHE A 192 -18.74 1.15 -21.05
N SER A 193 -19.04 0.07 -21.76
CA SER A 193 -19.07 0.05 -23.21
C SER A 193 -20.03 1.16 -23.63
N GLU A 194 -19.51 2.34 -23.92
CA GLU A 194 -20.22 3.29 -24.76
C GLU A 194 -20.59 2.52 -26.03
N GLY A 195 -21.89 2.46 -26.29
CA GLY A 195 -22.44 1.59 -27.31
C GLY A 195 -21.87 1.88 -28.69
N PRO A 196 -22.06 0.95 -29.65
CA PRO A 196 -21.59 1.11 -31.01
C PRO A 196 -22.35 2.26 -31.69
N GLY A 197 -21.79 3.46 -31.63
CA GLY A 197 -22.36 4.68 -32.18
C GLY A 197 -21.44 5.32 -33.22
N ASN A 198 -21.66 4.93 -34.48
CA ASN A 198 -21.19 5.57 -35.71
C ASN A 198 -19.69 5.54 -36.05
N ALA A 199 -19.36 4.52 -36.85
CA ALA A 199 -18.33 4.62 -37.87
C ALA A 199 -18.77 5.64 -38.95
N ASP A 200 -18.17 6.83 -38.95
CA ASP A 200 -17.83 7.53 -40.18
C ASP A 200 -16.94 8.75 -39.90
N ARG A 201 -15.66 8.66 -40.32
CA ARG A 201 -14.76 9.76 -40.77
C ARG A 201 -13.31 9.29 -40.69
N LEU A 202 -12.72 8.92 -41.82
CA LEU A 202 -12.02 9.75 -42.81
C LEU A 202 -10.56 10.05 -42.44
N ASP A 203 -9.72 9.34 -43.16
CA ASP A 203 -8.26 9.41 -43.29
C ASP A 203 -7.71 10.85 -43.30
N SER A 204 -6.71 11.08 -42.44
CA SER A 204 -5.74 12.16 -42.58
C SER A 204 -4.39 11.70 -42.03
N HIS A 205 -3.58 11.12 -42.91
CA HIS A 205 -2.16 10.88 -42.70
C HIS A 205 -1.42 12.22 -42.57
N ALA A 206 -1.03 12.57 -41.34
CA ALA A 206 0.04 13.53 -41.10
C ALA A 206 1.17 12.77 -40.39
N ALA A 207 2.38 12.90 -40.93
CA ALA A 207 3.59 12.24 -40.47
C ALA A 207 3.89 12.63 -39.02
N GLU A 208 3.76 11.67 -38.10
CA GLU A 208 4.26 11.77 -36.74
C GLU A 208 5.76 11.48 -36.77
N GLU A 209 6.56 12.49 -36.42
CA GLU A 209 7.97 12.33 -36.09
C GLU A 209 8.10 11.33 -34.94
N GLU A 210 8.68 10.16 -35.22
CA GLU A 210 9.23 9.22 -34.24
C GLU A 210 10.31 9.95 -33.43
N ILE A 211 9.91 10.59 -32.34
CA ILE A 211 10.82 10.98 -31.26
C ILE A 211 11.19 9.68 -30.56
N GLU A 212 12.32 9.09 -30.94
CA GLU A 212 12.90 7.96 -30.20
C GLU A 212 13.10 8.38 -28.74
N PRO A 213 12.40 7.75 -27.77
CA PRO A 213 12.57 8.09 -26.38
C PRO A 213 13.99 7.70 -25.98
N GLU A 214 14.79 8.70 -25.61
CA GLU A 214 16.16 8.52 -25.14
C GLU A 214 16.18 7.36 -24.12
N THR A 215 16.82 6.25 -24.51
CA THR A 215 17.00 5.03 -23.72
C THR A 215 18.03 5.25 -22.61
N GLY A 216 17.98 6.40 -21.93
CA GLY A 216 18.57 6.52 -20.62
C GLY A 216 17.93 5.45 -19.77
N THR A 217 18.75 4.53 -19.25
CA THR A 217 18.38 3.52 -18.28
C THR A 217 17.90 4.23 -17.02
N GLY A 218 16.70 4.82 -17.09
CA GLY A 218 16.02 5.48 -16.01
C GLY A 218 15.74 4.40 -15.01
N MET A 219 16.56 4.35 -13.95
CA MET A 219 16.21 3.62 -12.76
C MET A 219 14.82 4.11 -12.40
N ALA A 220 13.82 3.24 -12.57
CA ALA A 220 12.47 3.52 -12.14
C ALA A 220 12.59 3.95 -10.68
N ALA A 221 12.31 5.24 -10.41
CA ALA A 221 12.44 5.80 -9.08
C ALA A 221 11.53 4.95 -8.18
N ILE A 222 12.15 4.19 -7.27
CA ILE A 222 11.40 3.31 -6.38
C ILE A 222 10.67 4.24 -5.43
N MET A 223 9.35 4.09 -5.39
CA MET A 223 8.50 5.03 -4.68
C MET A 223 8.37 4.66 -3.21
N PRO A 224 8.27 5.66 -2.33
CA PRO A 224 8.22 5.37 -0.92
C PRO A 224 6.87 4.84 -0.47
N GLN A 225 6.89 3.75 0.29
CA GLN A 225 5.78 3.23 1.07
C GLN A 225 5.47 4.17 2.23
N LEU A 226 4.19 4.48 2.43
CA LEU A 226 3.75 5.36 3.51
C LEU A 226 3.39 4.54 4.74
N ILE A 227 4.10 4.73 5.84
CA ILE A 227 3.81 4.04 7.10
C ILE A 227 3.36 5.06 8.15
N PHE A 228 2.06 5.05 8.47
CA PHE A 228 1.52 5.88 9.55
C PHE A 228 1.94 5.32 10.92
N VAL A 229 2.54 6.16 11.75
CA VAL A 229 2.99 5.76 13.09
C VAL A 229 1.81 5.86 14.08
N ASP A 230 1.28 4.74 14.59
CA ASP A 230 0.14 4.66 15.54
C ASP A 230 0.62 4.54 17.00
N TRP A 231 1.65 5.31 17.34
CA TRP A 231 2.24 5.48 18.67
C TRP A 231 3.13 6.73 18.69
N SER A 232 3.71 7.11 19.84
CA SER A 232 4.66 8.23 19.90
C SER A 232 6.10 7.75 20.17
N PRO A 233 6.97 7.74 19.13
CA PRO A 233 8.40 7.51 19.27
C PRO A 233 9.09 8.43 20.28
N ALA A 234 8.74 9.72 20.32
CA ALA A 234 9.40 10.68 21.19
C ALA A 234 9.17 10.35 22.67
N THR A 235 7.94 9.99 23.05
CA THR A 235 7.58 9.69 24.45
C THR A 235 7.58 8.21 24.80
N LEU A 236 7.76 7.34 23.81
CA LEU A 236 7.67 5.88 23.95
C LEU A 236 6.34 5.40 24.54
N THR A 237 5.22 5.97 24.08
CA THR A 237 3.87 5.60 24.53
C THR A 237 3.08 4.96 23.39
N LEU A 238 2.23 3.97 23.72
CA LEU A 238 1.25 3.38 22.80
C LEU A 238 -0.02 4.24 22.64
N GLU A 239 0.05 5.51 23.02
CA GLU A 239 -1.08 6.41 22.85
C GLU A 239 -1.26 6.66 21.36
N ARG A 240 -2.49 6.42 20.90
CA ARG A 240 -2.85 6.67 19.50
C ARG A 240 -2.74 8.17 19.22
N PRO A 241 -1.98 8.59 18.19
CA PRO A 241 -1.83 10.01 17.91
C PRO A 241 -3.15 10.67 17.48
N GLU A 242 -3.31 11.93 17.88
CA GLU A 242 -4.44 12.75 17.45
C GLU A 242 -4.39 12.95 15.92
N GLY A 243 -5.54 12.86 15.26
CA GLY A 243 -5.65 13.02 13.80
C GLY A 243 -5.48 11.74 12.99
N LEU A 244 -4.88 10.66 13.53
CA LEU A 244 -4.71 9.40 12.78
C LEU A 244 -6.06 8.86 12.27
N THR A 245 -7.08 8.84 13.13
CA THR A 245 -8.43 8.39 12.75
C THR A 245 -9.01 9.21 11.58
N ALA A 246 -8.78 10.53 11.56
CA ALA A 246 -9.28 11.41 10.50
C ALA A 246 -8.55 11.15 9.17
N VAL A 247 -7.23 11.00 9.19
CA VAL A 247 -6.44 10.65 7.99
C VAL A 247 -6.85 9.28 7.45
N ARG A 248 -7.00 8.27 8.32
CA ARG A 248 -7.47 6.93 7.92
C ARG A 248 -8.85 6.98 7.29
N ALA A 249 -9.79 7.72 7.89
CA ALA A 249 -11.13 7.89 7.35
C ALA A 249 -11.14 8.63 6.00
N HIS A 250 -10.27 9.62 5.84
CA HIS A 250 -10.11 10.33 4.58
C HIS A 250 -9.55 9.41 3.49
N PHE A 251 -8.48 8.67 3.77
CA PHE A 251 -7.86 7.72 2.84
C PHE A 251 -8.82 6.60 2.45
N ALA A 252 -9.61 6.09 3.41
CA ALA A 252 -10.69 5.14 3.14
C ALA A 252 -11.71 5.67 2.12
N ARG A 253 -12.09 6.94 2.24
CA ARG A 253 -13.00 7.59 1.28
C ARG A 253 -12.34 7.82 -0.07
N LEU A 254 -11.05 8.16 -0.11
CA LEU A 254 -10.30 8.29 -1.37
C LEU A 254 -10.26 6.96 -2.14
N GLU A 255 -9.98 5.84 -1.45
CA GLU A 255 -10.01 4.51 -2.05
C GLU A 255 -11.43 4.13 -2.52
N HIS A 256 -12.45 4.35 -1.69
CA HIS A 256 -13.82 3.97 -2.00
C HIS A 256 -14.48 4.85 -3.09
N ASP A 257 -14.42 6.18 -2.94
CA ASP A 257 -15.16 7.14 -3.77
C ASP A 257 -14.41 7.48 -5.07
N LEU A 258 -13.06 7.42 -5.06
CA LEU A 258 -12.23 7.78 -6.21
C LEU A 258 -11.46 6.60 -6.81
N GLY A 259 -11.54 5.40 -6.21
CA GLY A 259 -10.86 4.21 -6.73
C GLY A 259 -9.33 4.30 -6.67
N LEU A 260 -8.78 5.11 -5.76
CA LEU A 260 -7.33 5.23 -5.60
C LEU A 260 -6.77 3.97 -4.93
N CYS A 261 -5.76 3.36 -5.56
CA CYS A 261 -5.10 2.18 -5.00
C CYS A 261 -4.12 2.56 -3.89
N LEU A 262 -4.51 2.33 -2.63
CA LEU A 262 -3.70 2.62 -1.43
C LEU A 262 -2.97 1.35 -0.91
N GLU A 263 -2.51 0.49 -1.83
CA GLU A 263 -1.84 -0.78 -1.48
C GLU A 263 -0.56 -0.60 -0.66
N GLU A 264 0.14 0.51 -0.88
CA GLU A 264 1.42 0.85 -0.25
C GLU A 264 1.29 1.75 0.98
N VAL A 265 0.11 1.75 1.61
CA VAL A 265 -0.17 2.52 2.83
C VAL A 265 -0.35 1.58 4.01
N TYR A 266 0.47 1.78 5.03
CA TYR A 266 0.55 0.92 6.20
C TYR A 266 0.38 1.72 7.50
N THR A 267 0.22 1.00 8.61
CA THR A 267 0.20 1.52 9.96
C THR A 267 1.14 0.70 10.82
N TRP A 268 2.03 1.36 11.55
CA TRP A 268 2.97 0.72 12.46
C TRP A 268 2.54 0.96 13.89
N GLN A 269 2.30 -0.12 14.62
CA GLN A 269 1.89 -0.10 16.02
C GLN A 269 2.69 -1.13 16.84
N PRO A 270 3.78 -0.73 17.52
CA PRO A 270 4.61 -1.66 18.26
C PRO A 270 3.85 -2.32 19.40
N THR A 271 4.28 -3.52 19.80
CA THR A 271 3.78 -4.14 21.01
C THR A 271 4.37 -3.48 22.27
N ALA A 272 3.72 -3.66 23.43
CA ALA A 272 4.27 -3.21 24.70
C ALA A 272 5.64 -3.85 25.02
N ALA A 273 5.88 -5.07 24.56
CA ALA A 273 7.15 -5.76 24.72
C ALA A 273 8.26 -5.14 23.84
N GLU A 274 7.94 -4.76 22.60
CA GLU A 274 8.85 -4.01 21.72
C GLU A 274 9.22 -2.65 22.33
N LEU A 275 8.27 -1.91 22.88
CA LEU A 275 8.56 -0.64 23.56
C LEU A 275 9.46 -0.80 24.78
N GLN A 276 9.25 -1.85 25.59
CA GLN A 276 10.15 -2.13 26.72
C GLN A 276 11.57 -2.42 26.23
N LYS A 277 11.71 -3.21 25.16
CA LYS A 277 13.00 -3.50 24.53
C LYS A 277 13.66 -2.25 23.97
N LEU A 278 12.89 -1.39 23.31
CA LEU A 278 13.37 -0.12 22.76
C LEU A 278 13.81 0.84 23.89
N SER A 279 13.00 0.99 24.93
CA SER A 279 13.33 1.79 26.12
C SER A 279 14.63 1.32 26.76
N PHE A 280 14.82 0.00 26.91
CA PHE A 280 16.06 -0.56 27.44
C PHE A 280 17.26 -0.25 26.54
N ARG A 281 17.11 -0.34 25.21
CA ARG A 281 18.18 -0.01 24.26
C ARG A 281 18.49 1.49 24.18
N LEU A 282 17.51 2.35 24.38
CA LEU A 282 17.74 3.80 24.49
C LEU A 282 18.57 4.13 25.73
N GLU A 283 18.34 3.43 26.85
CA GLU A 283 19.05 3.68 28.10
C GLU A 283 20.48 3.08 28.13
N TYR A 284 20.67 1.89 27.54
CA TYR A 284 21.92 1.12 27.69
C TYR A 284 22.64 0.80 26.37
N GLY A 285 21.99 0.97 25.23
CA GLY A 285 22.51 0.62 23.91
C GLY A 285 23.19 1.78 23.19
N ASN A 286 23.73 1.50 22.01
CA ASN A 286 24.20 2.51 21.07
C ASN A 286 23.16 2.78 19.96
N ILE A 287 23.43 3.75 19.09
CA ILE A 287 22.53 4.13 17.98
C ILE A 287 22.14 2.95 17.08
N LYS A 288 23.05 2.01 16.82
CA LYS A 288 22.76 0.85 15.97
C LYS A 288 21.83 -0.13 16.67
N ASP A 289 21.96 -0.28 17.99
CA ASP A 289 21.05 -1.15 18.77
C ASP A 289 19.63 -0.58 18.75
N VAL A 290 19.50 0.73 18.97
CA VAL A 290 18.21 1.44 18.95
C VAL A 290 17.59 1.38 17.55
N GLN A 291 18.35 1.76 16.53
CA GLN A 291 17.93 1.70 15.12
C GLN A 291 17.49 0.28 14.75
N SER A 292 18.28 -0.74 15.07
CA SER A 292 17.92 -2.14 14.81
C SER A 292 16.64 -2.57 15.54
N ALA A 293 16.38 -2.08 16.76
CA ALA A 293 15.13 -2.39 17.47
C ALA A 293 13.92 -1.72 16.82
N VAL A 294 14.08 -0.48 16.40
CA VAL A 294 13.01 0.25 15.70
C VAL A 294 12.68 -0.44 14.38
N LEU A 295 13.68 -0.77 13.57
CA LEU A 295 13.48 -1.46 12.28
C LEU A 295 12.87 -2.84 12.47
N GLN A 296 13.34 -3.61 13.46
CA GLN A 296 12.73 -4.91 13.77
C GLN A 296 11.25 -4.76 14.14
N SER A 297 10.90 -3.74 14.95
CA SER A 297 9.49 -3.48 15.30
C SER A 297 8.70 -2.99 14.10
N LEU A 298 9.30 -2.20 13.22
CA LEU A 298 8.68 -1.76 11.97
C LEU A 298 8.35 -3.00 11.10
N ASP A 299 9.26 -3.95 10.98
CA ASP A 299 9.04 -5.17 10.19
C ASP A 299 7.97 -6.09 10.81
N GLU A 300 8.00 -6.26 12.14
CA GLU A 300 7.14 -7.20 12.87
C GLU A 300 5.73 -6.65 13.15
N SER A 301 5.59 -5.34 13.29
CA SER A 301 4.38 -4.67 13.80
C SER A 301 3.80 -3.62 12.84
N THR A 302 4.18 -3.69 11.57
CA THR A 302 3.51 -2.94 10.50
C THR A 302 2.39 -3.78 9.91
N GLU A 303 1.18 -3.26 10.02
CA GLU A 303 0.00 -3.80 9.36
C GLU A 303 -0.35 -2.92 8.18
N ARG A 304 -0.84 -3.51 7.09
CA ARG A 304 -1.45 -2.71 6.01
C ARG A 304 -2.55 -1.86 6.61
N LEU A 305 -2.69 -0.63 6.12
CA LEU A 305 -3.74 0.27 6.58
C LEU A 305 -5.08 -0.40 6.28
N ASN A 306 -5.63 -1.05 7.30
CA ASN A 306 -6.94 -1.65 7.23
C ASN A 306 -7.91 -0.47 7.19
N VAL A 307 -8.30 -0.08 5.99
CA VAL A 307 -9.52 0.70 5.81
C VAL A 307 -10.61 -0.16 6.42
N PRO A 308 -11.22 0.26 7.56
CA PRO A 308 -12.26 -0.51 8.19
C PRO A 308 -13.24 -0.84 7.09
N ALA A 309 -13.46 -2.13 6.85
CA ALA A 309 -14.26 -2.63 5.75
C ALA A 309 -15.74 -2.27 5.96
N GLY A 310 -16.05 -0.97 5.95
CA GLY A 310 -17.36 -0.47 5.63
C GLY A 310 -17.62 -0.89 4.19
N SER A 311 -18.34 -2.00 4.03
CA SER A 311 -18.85 -2.50 2.75
C SER A 311 -17.94 -3.39 1.88
N MET A 312 -16.94 -4.11 2.44
CA MET A 312 -16.34 -5.27 1.76
C MET A 312 -16.56 -6.62 2.45
N SER A 313 -17.37 -6.68 3.52
CA SER A 313 -17.95 -7.94 4.03
C SER A 313 -18.84 -8.68 3.01
N GLN A 314 -18.98 -8.19 1.78
CA GLN A 314 -19.73 -8.84 0.70
C GLN A 314 -18.88 -9.55 -0.36
N VAL A 315 -17.54 -9.63 -0.25
CA VAL A 315 -16.74 -10.36 -1.27
C VAL A 315 -17.00 -11.88 -1.23
N PHE A 316 -17.49 -12.39 -0.10
CA PHE A 316 -18.00 -13.76 -0.01
C PHE A 316 -19.53 -13.77 -0.04
N GLY A 317 -20.09 -13.33 -1.17
CA GLY A 317 -21.46 -13.70 -1.55
C GLY A 317 -21.61 -15.23 -1.70
N PRO A 318 -22.82 -15.74 -1.96
CA PRO A 318 -23.05 -17.17 -2.16
C PRO A 318 -22.04 -17.76 -3.16
N VAL A 319 -21.57 -18.98 -2.87
CA VAL A 319 -20.41 -19.65 -3.50
C VAL A 319 -20.36 -19.39 -5.01
N ALA A 320 -19.47 -18.47 -5.41
CA ALA A 320 -19.23 -18.10 -6.79
C ALA A 320 -18.78 -19.31 -7.62
N ASP A 321 -18.78 -19.20 -8.95
CA ASP A 321 -18.22 -20.24 -9.81
C ASP A 321 -16.73 -20.50 -9.51
N HIS A 322 -16.23 -21.68 -9.89
CA HIS A 322 -14.84 -22.05 -9.61
C HIS A 322 -13.82 -21.01 -10.14
N ALA A 323 -14.05 -20.43 -11.33
CA ALA A 323 -13.17 -19.42 -11.90
C ALA A 323 -13.01 -18.20 -10.98
N THR A 324 -14.14 -17.71 -10.43
CA THR A 324 -14.14 -16.62 -9.46
C THR A 324 -13.38 -17.01 -8.19
N THR A 325 -13.58 -18.22 -7.67
CA THR A 325 -12.84 -18.67 -6.47
C THR A 325 -11.34 -18.84 -6.70
N VAL A 326 -10.92 -19.22 -7.91
CA VAL A 326 -9.50 -19.28 -8.30
C VAL A 326 -8.89 -17.88 -8.31
N SER A 327 -9.58 -16.90 -8.92
CA SER A 327 -9.14 -15.50 -8.93
C SER A 327 -9.07 -14.92 -7.52
N GLN A 328 -10.09 -15.16 -6.69
CA GLN A 328 -10.08 -14.73 -5.29
C GLN A 328 -8.92 -15.35 -4.50
N LEU A 329 -8.66 -16.64 -4.69
CA LEU A 329 -7.52 -17.31 -4.06
C LEU A 329 -6.19 -16.70 -4.54
N HIS A 330 -6.07 -16.36 -5.83
CA HIS A 330 -4.89 -15.70 -6.37
C HIS A 330 -4.69 -14.29 -5.80
N GLU A 331 -5.74 -13.46 -5.77
CA GLU A 331 -5.68 -12.11 -5.20
C GLU A 331 -5.33 -12.13 -3.71
N ILE A 332 -5.98 -13.01 -2.94
CA ILE A 332 -5.73 -13.12 -1.50
C ILE A 332 -4.31 -13.64 -1.20
N ARG A 333 -3.72 -14.42 -2.11
CA ARG A 333 -2.30 -14.84 -1.99
C ARG A 333 -1.31 -13.71 -2.18
N LEU A 334 -1.62 -12.75 -3.06
CA LEU A 334 -0.78 -11.57 -3.25
C LEU A 334 -0.86 -10.59 -2.08
N ARG A 335 -1.86 -10.73 -1.20
CA ARG A 335 -2.01 -9.90 0.00
C ARG A 335 -1.23 -10.50 1.18
N ARG A 336 -0.33 -9.71 1.77
CA ARG A 336 0.35 -10.05 3.05
C ARG A 336 -0.63 -9.94 4.24
N GLY A 337 -0.42 -10.77 5.26
CA GLY A 337 -0.93 -10.51 6.62
C GLY A 337 -2.15 -11.28 7.11
N ASP A 338 -3.05 -11.79 6.25
CA ASP A 338 -4.29 -12.40 6.75
C ASP A 338 -4.34 -13.93 6.57
N LYS A 339 -3.93 -14.67 7.61
CA LYS A 339 -3.99 -16.14 7.63
C LYS A 339 -5.43 -16.67 7.60
N GLN A 340 -6.38 -15.96 8.22
CA GLN A 340 -7.77 -16.43 8.28
C GLN A 340 -8.45 -16.28 6.92
N LEU A 341 -8.24 -15.15 6.26
CA LEU A 341 -8.75 -14.91 4.92
C LEU A 341 -8.16 -15.89 3.91
N ARG A 342 -6.85 -16.19 3.99
CA ARG A 342 -6.20 -17.22 3.17
C ARG A 342 -6.81 -18.60 3.39
N ASN A 343 -7.02 -19.02 4.64
CA ASN A 343 -7.66 -20.30 4.93
C ASN A 343 -9.09 -20.37 4.38
N LYS A 344 -9.85 -19.27 4.49
CA LYS A 344 -11.20 -19.18 3.95
C LYS A 344 -11.22 -19.23 2.43
N ALA A 345 -10.30 -18.54 1.75
CA ALA A 345 -10.16 -18.59 0.30
C ALA A 345 -9.83 -20.00 -0.19
N TRP A 346 -8.93 -20.70 0.53
CA TRP A 346 -8.60 -22.09 0.27
C TRP A 346 -9.78 -23.03 0.46
N GLN A 347 -10.57 -22.84 1.52
CA GLN A 347 -11.79 -23.59 1.75
C GLN A 347 -12.79 -23.38 0.60
N ASN A 348 -13.05 -22.13 0.22
CA ASN A 348 -13.98 -21.81 -0.88
C ASN A 348 -13.52 -22.40 -2.21
N PHE A 349 -12.21 -22.36 -2.50
CA PHE A 349 -11.61 -23.00 -3.66
C PHE A 349 -11.83 -24.52 -3.65
N GLY A 350 -11.62 -25.18 -2.50
CA GLY A 350 -11.85 -26.62 -2.35
C GLY A 350 -13.32 -26.98 -2.54
N GLU A 351 -14.23 -26.22 -1.93
CA GLU A 351 -15.68 -26.42 -2.07
C GLU A 351 -16.15 -26.20 -3.51
N SER A 352 -15.67 -25.17 -4.20
CA SER A 352 -16.03 -24.91 -5.61
C SER A 352 -15.45 -25.97 -6.54
N LEU A 353 -14.22 -26.43 -6.30
CA LEU A 353 -13.59 -27.52 -7.06
C LEU A 353 -14.42 -28.81 -6.94
N GLU A 354 -14.79 -29.20 -5.72
CA GLU A 354 -15.61 -30.39 -5.47
C GLU A 354 -16.96 -30.30 -6.17
N ARG A 355 -17.65 -29.17 -6.01
CA ARG A 355 -18.98 -28.95 -6.57
C ARG A 355 -18.98 -28.91 -8.09
N ASP A 356 -18.06 -28.15 -8.69
CA ASP A 356 -18.14 -27.79 -10.12
C ASP A 356 -17.43 -28.81 -11.03
N PHE A 357 -16.46 -29.57 -10.50
CA PHE A 357 -15.66 -30.50 -11.31
C PHE A 357 -15.68 -31.94 -10.79
N ILE A 358 -15.49 -32.15 -9.49
CA ILE A 358 -15.23 -33.49 -8.98
C ILE A 358 -16.51 -34.30 -8.80
N GLN A 359 -17.54 -33.73 -8.16
CA GLN A 359 -18.83 -34.41 -7.98
C GLN A 359 -19.54 -34.77 -9.28
N PRO A 360 -19.57 -33.91 -10.32
CA PRO A 360 -20.09 -34.29 -11.62
C PRO A 360 -19.47 -35.58 -12.17
N LEU A 361 -18.14 -35.73 -12.07
CA LEU A 361 -17.43 -36.93 -12.52
C LEU A 361 -17.77 -38.16 -11.67
N ILE A 362 -17.92 -38.00 -10.35
CA ILE A 362 -18.33 -39.09 -9.45
C ILE A 362 -19.76 -39.54 -9.75
N CYS A 363 -20.70 -38.61 -9.94
CA CYS A 363 -22.06 -38.94 -10.31
C CYS A 363 -22.13 -39.64 -11.67
N GLU A 364 -21.37 -39.18 -12.67
CA GLU A 364 -21.27 -39.84 -13.97
C GLU A 364 -20.70 -41.26 -13.83
N ALA A 365 -19.69 -41.44 -12.98
CA ALA A 365 -19.10 -42.74 -12.71
C ALA A 365 -20.09 -43.73 -12.08
N GLN A 366 -20.91 -43.27 -11.12
CA GLN A 366 -21.94 -44.08 -10.47
C GLN A 366 -23.08 -44.46 -11.43
N GLY A 367 -23.37 -43.59 -12.41
CA GLY A 367 -24.35 -43.85 -13.46
C GLY A 367 -23.84 -44.67 -14.65
N ALA A 368 -22.55 -45.01 -14.67
CA ALA A 368 -21.94 -45.70 -15.81
C ALA A 368 -22.45 -47.15 -15.93
N ALA A 369 -22.93 -47.53 -17.12
CA ALA A 369 -23.43 -48.87 -17.39
C ALA A 369 -22.31 -49.94 -17.39
N GLU A 370 -21.09 -49.55 -17.79
CA GLU A 370 -19.93 -50.42 -17.81
C GLU A 370 -19.05 -50.16 -16.57
N PRO A 371 -18.75 -51.18 -15.73
CA PRO A 371 -17.94 -51.00 -14.53
C PRO A 371 -16.54 -50.42 -14.80
N VAL A 372 -15.95 -50.74 -15.95
CA VAL A 372 -14.63 -50.21 -16.36
C VAL A 372 -14.70 -48.70 -16.57
N GLN A 373 -15.74 -48.21 -17.26
CA GLN A 373 -15.94 -46.79 -17.49
C GLN A 373 -16.16 -46.05 -16.16
N GLY A 374 -16.96 -46.61 -15.25
CA GLY A 374 -17.17 -46.06 -13.91
C GLY A 374 -15.85 -45.91 -13.14
N ASN A 375 -15.01 -46.94 -13.13
CA ASN A 375 -13.71 -46.89 -12.47
C ASN A 375 -12.77 -45.84 -13.09
N LEU A 376 -12.77 -45.69 -14.42
CA LEU A 376 -11.97 -44.67 -15.11
C LEU A 376 -12.42 -43.25 -14.76
N LEU A 377 -13.73 -43.01 -14.66
CA LEU A 377 -14.29 -41.70 -14.27
C LEU A 377 -13.98 -41.37 -12.80
N LEU A 378 -14.05 -42.34 -11.88
CA LEU A 378 -13.61 -42.14 -10.50
C LEU A 378 -12.12 -41.81 -10.41
N ALA A 379 -11.27 -42.56 -11.14
CA ALA A 379 -9.84 -42.27 -11.20
C ALA A 379 -9.57 -40.87 -11.79
N LEU A 380 -10.34 -40.46 -12.79
CA LEU A 380 -10.26 -39.12 -13.38
C LEU A 380 -10.64 -38.04 -12.37
N ALA A 381 -11.70 -38.25 -11.59
CA ALA A 381 -12.14 -37.34 -10.53
C ALA A 381 -11.04 -37.14 -9.47
N GLU A 382 -10.49 -38.23 -8.94
CA GLU A 382 -9.40 -38.17 -7.94
C GLU A 382 -8.12 -37.51 -8.49
N THR A 383 -7.73 -37.87 -9.70
CA THR A 383 -6.52 -37.28 -10.32
C THR A 383 -6.72 -35.79 -10.60
N SER A 384 -7.92 -35.38 -11.01
CA SER A 384 -8.26 -33.96 -11.23
C SER A 384 -8.23 -33.17 -9.93
N ARG A 385 -8.79 -33.70 -8.85
CA ARG A 385 -8.72 -33.08 -7.51
C ARG A 385 -7.27 -32.82 -7.10
N LEU A 386 -6.42 -33.84 -7.19
CA LEU A 386 -4.99 -33.72 -6.85
C LEU A 386 -4.28 -32.70 -7.74
N HIS A 387 -4.56 -32.69 -9.04
CA HIS A 387 -3.95 -31.74 -9.98
C HIS A 387 -4.27 -30.28 -9.64
N HIS A 388 -5.55 -29.95 -9.42
CA HIS A 388 -5.96 -28.59 -9.09
C HIS A 388 -5.38 -28.13 -7.74
N MET A 389 -5.36 -29.02 -6.75
CA MET A 389 -4.79 -28.73 -5.43
C MET A 389 -3.28 -28.50 -5.51
N GLU A 390 -2.55 -29.34 -6.23
CA GLU A 390 -1.10 -29.21 -6.41
C GLU A 390 -0.75 -27.94 -7.19
N ALA A 391 -1.46 -27.64 -8.29
CA ALA A 391 -1.25 -26.43 -9.06
C ALA A 391 -1.43 -25.17 -8.21
N ALA A 392 -2.48 -25.16 -7.38
CA ALA A 392 -2.75 -24.08 -6.45
C ALA A 392 -1.62 -23.96 -5.40
N LEU A 393 -1.15 -25.06 -4.81
CA LEU A 393 -0.05 -25.05 -3.84
C LEU A 393 1.28 -24.57 -4.44
N ILE A 394 1.61 -24.99 -5.66
CA ILE A 394 2.82 -24.53 -6.37
C ILE A 394 2.76 -23.02 -6.60
N ALA A 395 1.61 -22.49 -7.04
CA ALA A 395 1.43 -21.06 -7.24
C ALA A 395 1.57 -20.25 -5.94
N GLU A 396 1.07 -20.76 -4.80
CA GLU A 396 1.26 -20.13 -3.49
C GLU A 396 2.71 -20.16 -3.04
N ASN A 397 3.40 -21.29 -3.21
CA ASN A 397 4.81 -21.42 -2.87
C ASN A 397 5.69 -20.50 -3.72
N LEU A 398 5.33 -20.29 -4.98
CA LEU A 398 6.02 -19.36 -5.86
C LEU A 398 5.79 -17.92 -5.41
N ALA A 399 4.54 -17.52 -5.16
CA ALA A 399 4.20 -16.18 -4.66
C ALA A 399 4.94 -15.87 -3.35
N ARG A 400 4.96 -16.82 -2.41
CA ARG A 400 5.71 -16.69 -1.17
C ARG A 400 7.22 -16.54 -1.39
N ARG A 401 7.82 -17.28 -2.33
CA ARG A 401 9.25 -17.14 -2.66
C ARG A 401 9.55 -15.81 -3.34
N VAL A 402 8.65 -15.31 -4.18
CA VAL A 402 8.74 -13.95 -4.76
C VAL A 402 8.77 -12.93 -3.62
N ASP A 403 7.83 -13.05 -2.68
CA ASP A 403 7.74 -12.15 -1.52
C ASP A 403 8.97 -12.22 -0.61
N GLU A 404 9.49 -13.42 -0.34
CA GLU A 404 10.67 -13.66 0.50
C GLU A 404 11.98 -13.21 -0.18
N ALA A 405 12.07 -13.27 -1.50
CA ALA A 405 13.26 -12.88 -2.26
C ALA A 405 13.36 -11.36 -2.50
N GLY A 406 12.26 -10.62 -2.39
CA GLY A 406 12.22 -9.18 -2.66
C GLY A 406 12.69 -8.84 -4.09
N THR A 407 13.67 -7.95 -4.22
CA THR A 407 14.27 -7.55 -5.51
C THR A 407 15.29 -8.55 -6.06
N GLN A 408 15.63 -9.60 -5.30
CA GLN A 408 16.61 -10.60 -5.75
C GLN A 408 16.02 -11.52 -6.82
N ARG A 409 16.91 -12.08 -7.63
CA ARG A 409 16.53 -12.96 -8.75
C ARG A 409 15.81 -14.19 -8.20
N ILE A 410 14.52 -14.27 -8.46
CA ILE A 410 13.66 -15.37 -8.03
C ILE A 410 14.11 -16.64 -8.76
N GLU A 411 14.54 -17.65 -7.99
CA GLU A 411 14.69 -19.00 -8.54
C GLU A 411 13.31 -19.49 -8.99
N GLY A 412 13.18 -19.86 -10.26
CA GLY A 412 11.90 -20.30 -10.83
C GLY A 412 11.32 -21.53 -10.12
N ILE A 413 10.13 -21.96 -10.56
CA ILE A 413 9.44 -23.14 -10.01
C ILE A 413 10.39 -24.35 -9.99
N PRO A 414 10.55 -25.05 -8.85
CA PRO A 414 11.40 -26.23 -8.78
C PRO A 414 11.03 -27.24 -9.85
N LEU A 415 12.05 -27.76 -10.53
CA LEU A 415 11.85 -28.73 -11.61
C LEU A 415 11.10 -29.98 -11.13
N SER A 416 11.23 -30.36 -9.86
CA SER A 416 10.49 -31.46 -9.23
C SER A 416 8.98 -31.18 -9.14
N GLU A 417 8.58 -29.98 -8.71
CA GLU A 417 7.19 -29.54 -8.61
C GLU A 417 6.56 -29.48 -10.01
N MET A 418 7.26 -28.88 -10.99
CA MET A 418 6.82 -28.83 -12.38
C MET A 418 6.64 -30.23 -12.98
N ARG A 419 7.58 -31.15 -12.75
CA ARG A 419 7.47 -32.54 -13.21
C ARG A 419 6.26 -33.25 -12.60
N LYS A 420 5.98 -33.03 -11.32
CA LYS A 420 4.81 -33.61 -10.64
C LYS A 420 3.50 -33.12 -11.27
N LEU A 421 3.39 -31.81 -11.55
CA LEU A 421 2.21 -31.24 -12.19
C LEU A 421 2.00 -31.77 -13.62
N LEU A 422 3.08 -31.87 -14.40
CA LEU A 422 3.05 -32.45 -15.75
C LEU A 422 2.66 -33.95 -15.73
N ALA A 423 3.13 -34.71 -14.75
CA ALA A 423 2.76 -36.12 -14.59
C ALA A 423 1.25 -36.28 -14.35
N LEU A 424 0.68 -35.47 -13.44
CA LEU A 424 -0.77 -35.44 -13.18
C LEU A 424 -1.56 -35.03 -14.43
N THR A 425 -1.11 -34.00 -15.15
CA THR A 425 -1.73 -33.55 -16.41
C THR A 425 -1.80 -34.69 -17.43
N ASN A 426 -0.68 -35.40 -17.63
CA ASN A 426 -0.61 -36.53 -18.56
C ASN A 426 -1.55 -37.67 -18.13
N GLN A 427 -1.63 -37.95 -16.83
CA GLN A 427 -2.53 -38.96 -16.29
C GLN A 427 -4.00 -38.62 -16.54
N ILE A 428 -4.41 -37.37 -16.30
CA ILE A 428 -5.77 -36.86 -16.61
C ILE A 428 -6.08 -37.04 -18.09
N VAL A 429 -5.18 -36.62 -18.98
CA VAL A 429 -5.36 -36.74 -20.43
C VAL A 429 -5.51 -38.21 -20.86
N ASN A 430 -4.70 -39.11 -20.29
CA ASN A 430 -4.78 -40.54 -20.61
C ASN A 430 -6.09 -41.18 -20.10
N LEU A 431 -6.49 -40.89 -18.86
CA LEU A 431 -7.75 -41.38 -18.29
C LEU A 431 -8.97 -40.88 -19.09
N ALA A 432 -8.96 -39.60 -19.48
CA ALA A 432 -10.03 -39.04 -20.31
C ALA A 432 -10.08 -39.67 -21.71
N LYS A 433 -8.94 -39.99 -22.32
CA LYS A 433 -8.87 -40.70 -23.60
C LYS A 433 -9.41 -42.12 -23.50
N GLU A 434 -9.03 -42.87 -22.47
CA GLU A 434 -9.51 -44.24 -22.26
C GLU A 434 -11.00 -44.28 -21.92
N SER A 435 -11.49 -43.35 -21.09
CA SER A 435 -12.93 -43.24 -20.79
C SER A 435 -13.78 -43.00 -22.05
N LYS A 436 -13.27 -42.21 -23.02
CA LYS A 436 -13.93 -42.00 -24.32
C LYS A 436 -13.88 -43.20 -25.26
N ARG A 437 -12.97 -44.16 -25.04
CA ARG A 437 -12.83 -45.39 -25.84
C ARG A 437 -13.77 -46.49 -25.36
N CYS A 438 -14.30 -46.40 -24.14
CA CYS A 438 -15.33 -47.31 -23.67
C CYS A 438 -16.53 -47.26 -24.63
N PRO A 439 -17.04 -48.42 -25.09
CA PRO A 439 -18.17 -48.47 -25.99
C PRO A 439 -19.37 -47.77 -25.33
N LYS A 440 -19.93 -46.78 -26.01
CA LYS A 440 -21.20 -46.19 -25.56
C LYS A 440 -22.20 -47.34 -25.42
N PRO A 441 -22.98 -47.40 -24.32
CA PRO A 441 -24.00 -48.44 -24.18
C PRO A 441 -24.85 -48.38 -25.44
N SER A 442 -24.75 -49.41 -26.28
CA SER A 442 -25.65 -49.62 -27.40
C SER A 442 -27.02 -49.46 -26.79
N LYS A 443 -27.81 -48.46 -27.24
CA LYS A 443 -29.18 -48.23 -26.75
C LYS A 443 -29.79 -49.61 -26.66
N VAL A 444 -29.97 -50.11 -25.44
CA VAL A 444 -30.68 -51.35 -25.24
C VAL A 444 -32.07 -50.95 -25.68
N THR A 445 -32.41 -51.27 -26.92
CA THR A 445 -33.78 -51.27 -27.38
C THR A 445 -34.42 -52.31 -26.48
N ILE A 446 -34.91 -51.85 -25.33
CA ILE A 446 -35.86 -52.61 -24.55
C ILE A 446 -37.01 -52.70 -25.52
N ASP A 447 -37.06 -53.83 -26.23
CA ASP A 447 -38.21 -54.18 -27.03
C ASP A 447 -39.35 -54.24 -26.01
N ALA A 448 -40.07 -53.13 -25.91
CA ALA A 448 -41.26 -53.02 -25.11
C ALA A 448 -42.34 -53.81 -25.86
N THR A 449 -42.13 -55.11 -26.03
CA THR A 449 -43.23 -56.04 -26.19
C THR A 449 -44.00 -55.99 -24.88
N PRO A 450 -45.20 -55.38 -24.86
CA PRO A 450 -46.04 -55.44 -23.68
C PRO A 450 -46.34 -56.91 -23.43
N ASN A 451 -45.83 -57.45 -22.32
CA ASN A 451 -46.16 -58.80 -21.89
C ASN A 451 -47.68 -58.81 -21.59
N PRO A 452 -48.52 -59.43 -22.42
CA PRO A 452 -49.94 -59.41 -22.19
C PRO A 452 -50.27 -60.44 -21.11
N MET A 453 -50.91 -59.98 -20.05
CA MET A 453 -51.63 -60.77 -19.06
C MET A 453 -50.82 -61.70 -18.15
N ASN A 454 -50.69 -61.29 -16.89
CA ASN A 454 -50.88 -62.24 -15.79
C ASN A 454 -51.94 -61.68 -14.81
N PRO A 455 -53.22 -62.12 -14.92
CA PRO A 455 -54.29 -61.70 -14.04
C PRO A 455 -54.46 -62.72 -12.92
N TYR A 456 -53.69 -62.56 -11.84
CA TYR A 456 -53.97 -63.17 -10.53
C TYR A 456 -53.49 -62.14 -9.51
N ARG A 457 -54.31 -61.19 -9.04
CA ARG A 457 -55.49 -61.35 -8.17
C ARG A 457 -55.25 -62.36 -7.04
N GLY A 458 -54.73 -61.82 -5.94
CA GLY A 458 -54.78 -62.40 -4.61
C GLY A 458 -54.69 -61.27 -3.60
N SER A 459 -55.84 -60.68 -3.26
CA SER A 459 -56.01 -60.07 -1.94
C SER A 459 -55.77 -61.15 -0.88
N PRO A 460 -55.30 -60.75 0.31
CA PRO A 460 -56.23 -60.90 1.43
C PRO A 460 -56.28 -59.68 2.34
N ASP A 461 -57.50 -59.50 2.86
CA ASP A 461 -57.91 -58.62 3.94
C ASP A 461 -57.22 -58.93 5.28
N SER A 462 -57.39 -57.97 6.22
CA SER A 462 -57.35 -58.07 7.70
C SER A 462 -55.97 -58.35 8.34
N ASP A 463 -55.48 -57.60 9.33
CA ASP A 463 -56.07 -56.69 10.34
C ASP A 463 -55.23 -55.41 10.53
#